data_AF-A0AAD9GXH3-F1
#
_entry.id   AF-A0AAD9GXH3-F1
#
_cell.length_a   1.000
_cell.length_b   1.000
_cell.length_c   1.000
_cell.angle_alpha   90.00
_cell.angle_beta   90.00
_cell.angle_gamma   90.00
#
_symmetry.space_group_name_H-M   'P 1'
#
loop_
_entity.id
_entity.type
_entity.pdbx_description
1 polymer ?
#
loop_
_entity_poly.entity_id
_entity_poly.type
_entity_poly.pdbx_seq_one_letter_code
_entity_poly.pdbx_strand_id
1 'polypeptide(L)'
;MSDEEGEKELRHQDPDLQEDFGQTEWLFSDKGALDDIPVPAGDACVKISNILSNTSEHSGDFSFGGQAEQMPPVPGLFVDEVGPIPIPLWDERARSLIDKAEKSPFGHNMDTKLDENVRKSWQISADHVQFKNPQ
;
A
#
# COMPACT_ATOMS: atom_id res chain seq x y z
N MET A 1 -12.79 46.41 3.04
CA MET A 1 -11.64 45.48 2.93
C MET A 1 -12.10 44.27 3.68
N SER A 2 -12.47 43.24 2.92
CA SER A 2 -13.22 42.08 3.39
C SER A 2 -12.22 40.95 3.62
N ASP A 3 -12.13 40.48 4.86
CA ASP A 3 -11.36 39.30 5.21
C ASP A 3 -12.37 38.17 5.49
N GLU A 4 -12.69 37.40 4.45
CA GLU A 4 -13.34 36.09 4.59
C GLU A 4 -12.25 35.03 4.41
N GLU A 5 -11.58 34.69 5.50
CA GLU A 5 -10.77 33.46 5.56
C GLU A 5 -11.74 32.29 5.65
N GLY A 6 -12.07 31.73 4.48
CA GLY A 6 -12.84 30.50 4.37
C GLY A 6 -12.12 29.36 5.08
N GLU A 7 -12.70 28.92 6.19
CA GLU A 7 -12.38 27.65 6.83
C GLU A 7 -12.52 26.55 5.76
N LYS A 8 -11.39 26.04 5.26
CA LYS A 8 -11.38 24.84 4.43
C LYS A 8 -11.77 23.68 5.33
N GLU A 9 -13.06 23.39 5.33
CA GLU A 9 -13.66 22.17 5.85
C GLU A 9 -12.80 20.98 5.40
N LEU A 10 -12.12 20.35 6.37
CA LEU A 10 -11.40 19.10 6.16
C LEU A 10 -12.45 18.08 5.76
N ARG A 11 -12.53 17.77 4.46
CA ARG A 11 -13.45 16.76 3.93
C ARG A 11 -13.27 15.49 4.76
N HIS A 12 -14.38 14.92 5.22
CA HIS A 12 -14.41 13.61 5.85
C HIS A 12 -13.49 12.66 5.07
N GLN A 13 -12.43 12.19 5.72
CA GLN A 13 -11.50 11.20 5.17
C GLN A 13 -12.01 9.77 5.42
N ASP A 14 -13.26 9.65 5.83
CA ASP A 14 -13.90 8.34 5.95
C ASP A 14 -14.01 7.78 4.53
N PRO A 15 -13.43 6.59 4.26
CA PRO A 15 -13.46 6.01 2.92
C PRO A 15 -14.91 5.81 2.50
N ASP A 16 -15.31 6.42 1.39
CA ASP A 16 -16.59 6.14 0.78
C ASP A 16 -16.46 4.80 0.06
N LEU A 17 -16.76 3.72 0.78
CA LEU A 17 -16.60 2.36 0.27
C LEU A 17 -17.40 2.11 -1.01
N GLN A 18 -18.47 2.87 -1.26
CA GLN A 18 -19.26 2.75 -2.48
C GLN A 18 -18.58 3.47 -3.66
N GLU A 19 -17.94 4.61 -3.42
CA GLU A 19 -17.12 5.30 -4.43
C GLU A 19 -15.82 4.51 -4.71
N ASP A 20 -15.16 4.04 -3.66
CA ASP A 20 -13.86 3.37 -3.70
C ASP A 20 -13.94 1.91 -4.21
N PHE A 21 -15.01 1.19 -3.87
CA PHE A 21 -15.18 -0.25 -4.15
C PHE A 21 -16.51 -0.60 -4.83
N GLY A 22 -17.27 0.37 -5.34
CA GLY A 22 -18.55 0.14 -6.03
C GLY A 22 -18.46 -0.58 -7.38
N GLN A 23 -17.25 -0.93 -7.82
CA GLN A 23 -17.04 -1.77 -9.00
C GLN A 23 -17.14 -3.25 -8.59
N THR A 24 -17.78 -4.07 -9.42
CA THR A 24 -17.96 -5.51 -9.20
C THR A 24 -16.67 -6.33 -9.35
N GLU A 25 -15.54 -5.63 -9.46
CA GLU A 25 -14.22 -6.18 -9.70
C GLU A 25 -13.36 -5.82 -8.49
N TRP A 26 -12.99 -6.84 -7.73
CA TRP A 26 -12.03 -6.75 -6.66
C TRP A 26 -10.68 -6.30 -7.22
N LEU A 27 -9.87 -5.69 -6.36
CA LEU A 27 -8.42 -5.64 -6.57
C LEU A 27 -7.96 -7.08 -6.92
N PHE A 28 -7.13 -7.22 -7.97
CA PHE A 28 -6.71 -8.50 -8.57
C PHE A 28 -7.65 -9.14 -9.61
N SER A 29 -8.63 -8.40 -10.15
CA SER A 29 -9.49 -8.84 -11.26
C SER A 29 -10.41 -10.02 -10.96
N ASP A 30 -10.69 -10.25 -9.66
CA ASP A 30 -11.73 -11.19 -9.24
C ASP A 30 -13.09 -10.50 -9.22
N LYS A 31 -14.17 -11.24 -9.51
CA LYS A 31 -15.53 -10.69 -9.46
C LYS A 31 -16.14 -10.92 -8.08
N GLY A 32 -16.66 -9.87 -7.46
CA GLY A 32 -17.41 -9.97 -6.22
C GLY A 32 -17.92 -8.62 -5.71
N ALA A 33 -18.86 -8.66 -4.77
CA ALA A 33 -19.46 -7.51 -4.12
C ALA A 33 -18.71 -7.09 -2.85
N LEU A 34 -19.01 -5.91 -2.31
CA LEU A 34 -18.41 -5.37 -1.09
C LEU A 34 -18.53 -6.31 0.12
N ASP A 35 -19.63 -7.08 0.17
CA ASP A 35 -19.93 -8.03 1.25
C ASP A 35 -19.49 -9.47 0.94
N ASP A 36 -18.93 -9.72 -0.26
CA ASP A 36 -18.50 -11.05 -0.63
C ASP A 36 -17.19 -11.39 0.10
N ILE A 37 -17.22 -12.43 0.92
CA ILE A 37 -16.01 -13.06 1.43
C ILE A 37 -15.57 -14.07 0.37
N PRO A 38 -14.43 -13.88 -0.32
CA PRO A 38 -13.96 -14.86 -1.29
C PRO A 38 -13.75 -16.20 -0.60
N VAL A 39 -14.57 -17.18 -0.98
CA VAL A 39 -14.47 -18.56 -0.49
C VAL A 39 -13.55 -19.31 -1.43
N PRO A 40 -12.37 -19.76 -0.97
CA PRO A 40 -11.43 -20.45 -1.84
C PRO A 40 -12.05 -21.76 -2.35
N ALA A 41 -12.12 -21.91 -3.67
CA ALA A 41 -12.76 -23.04 -4.33
C ALA A 41 -11.79 -24.21 -4.57
N GLY A 42 -12.33 -25.44 -4.57
CA GLY A 42 -11.61 -26.68 -4.91
C GLY A 42 -11.27 -27.56 -3.71
N ASP A 43 -11.17 -28.86 -3.96
CA ASP A 43 -10.99 -29.90 -2.93
C ASP A 43 -9.74 -29.68 -2.05
N ALA A 44 -8.68 -29.13 -2.63
CA ALA A 44 -7.44 -28.81 -1.90
C ALA A 44 -7.65 -27.65 -0.92
N CYS A 45 -8.30 -26.57 -1.37
CA CYS A 45 -8.58 -25.39 -0.55
C CYS A 45 -9.48 -25.73 0.64
N VAL A 46 -10.53 -26.54 0.41
CA VAL A 46 -11.41 -27.03 1.48
C VAL A 46 -10.64 -27.88 2.49
N LYS A 47 -9.74 -28.76 2.04
CA LYS A 47 -8.89 -29.56 2.93
C LYS A 47 -7.95 -28.70 3.76
N ILE A 48 -7.31 -27.71 3.15
CA ILE A 48 -6.42 -26.76 3.84
C ILE A 48 -7.21 -25.97 4.87
N SER A 49 -8.38 -25.43 4.50
CA SER A 49 -9.27 -24.69 5.41
C SER A 49 -9.66 -25.54 6.63
N ASN A 50 -9.99 -26.82 6.44
CA ASN A 50 -10.33 -27.73 7.53
C ASN A 50 -9.13 -28.06 8.43
N ILE A 51 -7.90 -28.07 7.90
CA ILE A 51 -6.69 -28.25 8.71
C ILE A 51 -6.44 -26.99 9.54
N LEU A 52 -6.55 -25.82 8.92
CA LEU A 52 -6.33 -24.51 9.57
C LEU A 52 -7.45 -24.15 10.57
N SER A 53 -8.69 -24.62 10.38
CA SER A 53 -9.75 -24.40 11.36
C SER A 53 -9.49 -25.11 12.70
N ASN A 54 -8.56 -26.08 12.73
CA ASN A 54 -8.19 -26.81 13.94
C ASN A 54 -6.96 -26.22 14.66
N THR A 55 -6.33 -25.17 14.12
CA THR A 55 -5.24 -24.46 14.81
C THR A 55 -5.79 -23.55 15.91
N SER A 56 -5.14 -23.55 17.08
CA SER A 56 -5.57 -22.75 18.23
C SER A 56 -5.34 -21.26 17.99
N GLU A 57 -6.06 -20.41 18.73
CA GLU A 57 -5.99 -18.93 18.69
C GLU A 57 -4.58 -18.32 18.92
N HIS A 58 -3.58 -19.15 19.22
CA HIS A 58 -2.18 -18.74 19.43
C HIS A 58 -1.26 -19.07 18.25
N SER A 59 -1.82 -19.58 17.15
CA SER A 59 -1.03 -20.02 15.99
C SER A 59 -0.63 -18.87 15.05
N GLY A 60 -1.18 -17.68 15.26
CA GLY A 60 -0.97 -16.51 14.40
C GLY A 60 -1.92 -16.49 13.20
N ASP A 61 -1.82 -15.43 12.40
CA ASP A 61 -2.60 -15.28 11.18
C ASP A 61 -1.91 -16.02 10.02
N PHE A 62 -2.70 -16.73 9.21
CA PHE A 62 -2.20 -17.45 8.04
C PHE A 62 -2.92 -16.95 6.79
N SER A 63 -2.18 -16.88 5.68
CA SER A 63 -2.73 -16.63 4.35
C SER A 63 -2.20 -17.71 3.40
N PHE A 64 -3.06 -18.20 2.52
CA PHE A 64 -2.70 -19.12 1.45
C PHE A 64 -3.29 -18.59 0.14
N GLY A 65 -2.51 -18.71 -0.93
CA GLY A 65 -2.91 -18.30 -2.28
C GLY A 65 -2.66 -19.42 -3.28
N GLY A 66 -3.31 -19.33 -4.44
CA GLY A 66 -3.01 -20.20 -5.58
C GLY A 66 -1.69 -19.85 -6.26
N GLN A 67 -1.31 -20.62 -7.28
CA GLN A 67 -0.19 -20.27 -8.14
C GLN A 67 -0.55 -19.00 -8.92
N ALA A 68 0.23 -17.93 -8.76
CA ALA A 68 0.09 -16.75 -9.58
C ALA A 68 0.58 -17.07 -11.00
N GLU A 69 -0.35 -17.19 -11.95
CA GLU A 69 -0.02 -17.40 -13.37
C GLU A 69 0.49 -16.13 -14.04
N GLN A 70 0.21 -14.97 -13.43
CA GLN A 70 0.62 -13.65 -13.91
C GLN A 70 1.46 -12.96 -12.85
N MET A 71 2.52 -12.28 -13.30
CA MET A 71 3.28 -11.40 -12.43
C MET A 71 2.39 -10.20 -12.02
N PRO A 72 2.48 -9.72 -10.77
CA PRO A 72 1.78 -8.50 -10.40
C PRO A 72 2.22 -7.35 -11.33
N PRO A 73 1.31 -6.44 -11.69
CA PRO A 73 1.65 -5.32 -12.56
C PRO A 73 2.76 -4.50 -11.90
N VAL A 74 3.73 -4.07 -12.71
CA VAL A 74 4.76 -3.15 -12.24
C VAL A 74 4.06 -1.86 -11.83
N PRO A 75 4.28 -1.33 -10.61
CA PRO A 75 3.52 -0.18 -10.10
C PRO A 75 3.71 1.10 -10.91
N GLY A 76 4.64 1.12 -11.87
CA GLY A 76 4.99 2.31 -12.65
C GLY A 76 5.63 3.40 -11.79
N LEU A 77 6.05 3.10 -10.57
CA LEU A 77 6.71 4.06 -9.67
C LEU A 77 7.98 4.58 -10.34
N PHE A 78 8.09 5.89 -10.46
CA PHE A 78 9.18 6.58 -11.12
C PHE A 78 9.63 7.74 -10.25
N VAL A 79 10.94 7.88 -10.06
CA VAL A 79 11.53 9.00 -9.32
C VAL A 79 12.42 9.79 -10.26
N ASP A 80 12.27 11.11 -10.26
CA ASP A 80 13.09 12.00 -11.08
C ASP A 80 14.58 11.78 -10.81
N GLU A 81 15.40 11.81 -11.87
CA GLU A 81 16.85 11.55 -11.84
C GLU A 81 17.26 10.11 -11.44
N VAL A 82 16.37 9.29 -10.87
CA VAL A 82 16.61 7.88 -10.50
C VAL A 82 15.98 6.91 -11.51
N GLY A 83 14.87 7.28 -12.13
CA GLY A 83 14.14 6.46 -13.10
C GLY A 83 13.09 5.51 -12.47
N PRO A 84 12.66 4.46 -13.21
CA PRO A 84 11.60 3.55 -12.76
C PRO A 84 12.07 2.65 -11.61
N ILE A 85 11.29 2.54 -10.53
CA ILE A 85 11.65 1.82 -9.31
C ILE A 85 11.17 0.37 -9.40
N PRO A 86 12.10 -0.61 -9.40
CA PRO A 86 11.75 -2.02 -9.50
C PRO A 86 11.24 -2.56 -8.16
N ILE A 87 10.37 -3.57 -8.22
CA ILE A 87 9.99 -4.40 -7.08
C ILE A 87 10.36 -5.86 -7.42
N PRO A 88 11.16 -6.55 -6.59
CA PRO A 88 11.77 -6.08 -5.34
C PRO A 88 12.88 -5.03 -5.58
N LEU A 89 13.05 -4.14 -4.60
CA LEU A 89 14.11 -3.13 -4.61
C LEU A 89 15.46 -3.79 -4.29
N TRP A 90 16.49 -3.51 -5.09
CA TRP A 90 17.85 -4.01 -4.87
C TRP A 90 18.82 -2.90 -4.46
N ASP A 91 19.96 -3.28 -3.88
CA ASP A 91 20.89 -2.37 -3.18
C ASP A 91 21.34 -1.15 -3.99
N GLU A 92 21.70 -1.34 -5.26
CA GLU A 92 22.15 -0.25 -6.13
C GLU A 92 21.04 0.80 -6.35
N ARG A 93 19.79 0.36 -6.50
CA ARG A 93 18.64 1.27 -6.63
C ARG A 93 18.26 1.91 -5.30
N ALA A 94 18.36 1.17 -4.20
CA ALA A 94 18.18 1.73 -2.87
C ALA A 94 19.17 2.88 -2.61
N ARG A 95 20.46 2.70 -2.93
CA ARG A 95 21.48 3.76 -2.81
C ARG A 95 21.17 4.98 -3.67
N SER A 96 20.76 4.76 -4.92
CA SER A 96 20.37 5.86 -5.82
C SER A 96 19.18 6.66 -5.29
N LEU A 97 18.22 6.00 -4.62
CA LEU A 97 17.10 6.67 -3.94
C LEU A 97 17.59 7.46 -2.72
N ILE A 98 18.48 6.89 -1.91
CA ILE A 98 19.05 7.55 -0.72
C ILE A 98 19.79 8.84 -1.12
N ASP A 99 20.53 8.83 -2.23
CA ASP A 99 21.25 10.01 -2.73
C ASP A 99 20.32 11.17 -3.14
N LYS A 100 19.04 10.89 -3.40
CA LYS A 100 18.00 11.88 -3.75
C LYS A 100 17.01 12.14 -2.63
N ALA A 101 17.11 11.40 -1.54
CA ALA A 101 16.20 11.48 -0.41
C ALA A 101 16.81 12.29 0.74
N GLU A 102 15.94 12.78 1.61
CA GLU A 102 16.33 13.35 2.90
C GLU A 102 15.94 12.42 4.04
N LYS A 103 16.56 12.60 5.22
CA LYS A 103 16.16 11.84 6.41
C LYS A 103 14.73 12.23 6.77
N SER A 104 13.86 11.23 6.90
CA SER A 104 12.45 11.48 7.21
C SER A 104 12.31 11.93 8.67
N PRO A 105 11.75 13.12 8.94
CA PRO A 105 11.43 13.52 10.29
C PRO A 105 10.22 12.73 10.81
N PHE A 106 10.03 12.79 12.12
CA PHE A 106 8.83 12.27 12.76
C PHE A 106 8.26 13.30 13.73
N GLY A 107 6.93 13.27 13.88
CA GLY A 107 6.23 14.06 14.87
C GLY A 107 6.46 13.51 16.27
N HIS A 108 6.74 14.38 17.22
CA HIS A 108 6.79 14.05 18.64
C HIS A 108 6.08 15.15 19.43
N ASN A 109 4.83 14.88 19.84
CA ASN A 109 3.88 15.89 20.31
C ASN A 109 3.65 16.97 19.24
N MET A 110 3.99 18.23 19.52
CA MET A 110 3.87 19.36 18.59
C MET A 110 5.19 19.66 17.86
N ASP A 111 6.24 18.87 18.08
CA ASP A 111 7.57 19.08 17.49
C ASP A 111 7.82 18.13 16.32
N THR A 112 8.60 18.59 15.35
CA THR A 112 9.18 17.75 14.28
C THR A 112 10.63 17.45 14.62
N LYS A 113 10.98 16.16 14.80
CA LYS A 113 12.32 15.72 15.21
C LYS A 113 12.96 14.79 14.19
N LEU A 114 14.30 14.83 14.14
CA LEU A 114 15.15 13.93 13.37
C LEU A 114 16.00 13.12 14.36
N ASP A 115 15.55 11.92 14.69
CA ASP A 115 16.26 10.95 15.54
C ASP A 115 16.31 9.59 14.84
N GLU A 116 17.51 9.21 14.42
CA GLU A 116 17.76 7.95 13.70
C GLU A 116 17.69 6.72 14.62
N ASN A 117 17.68 6.90 15.94
CA ASN A 117 17.42 5.79 16.87
C ASN A 117 15.92 5.43 16.90
N VAL A 118 15.06 6.39 16.57
CA VAL A 118 13.61 6.21 16.49
C VAL A 118 13.20 5.80 15.08
N ARG A 119 13.75 6.43 14.04
CA ARG A 119 13.34 6.19 12.65
C ARG A 119 14.53 6.21 11.68
N LYS A 120 14.88 5.05 11.14
CA LYS A 120 15.88 4.89 10.06
C LYS A 120 15.19 4.85 8.70
N SER A 121 14.54 5.95 8.32
CA SER A 121 13.88 6.03 7.02
C SER A 121 14.24 7.32 6.29
N TRP A 122 14.17 7.24 4.97
CA TRP A 122 14.35 8.38 4.06
C TRP A 122 13.00 8.77 3.46
N GLN A 123 12.88 10.03 3.03
CA GLN A 123 11.72 10.53 2.31
C GLN A 123 12.15 11.30 1.06
N ILE A 124 11.31 11.26 0.04
CA ILE A 124 11.47 11.99 -1.22
C ILE A 124 10.23 12.88 -1.37
N SER A 125 10.42 14.14 -1.79
CA SER A 125 9.29 15.04 -2.04
C SER A 125 8.35 14.46 -3.11
N ALA A 126 7.04 14.66 -2.92
CA ALA A 126 6.02 14.21 -3.86
C ALA A 126 6.23 14.77 -5.28
N ASP A 127 6.81 15.97 -5.39
CA ASP A 127 7.09 16.63 -6.68
C ASP A 127 8.07 15.84 -7.56
N HIS A 128 8.87 14.95 -6.96
CA HIS A 128 9.85 14.10 -7.66
C HIS A 128 9.34 12.68 -7.93
N VAL A 129 8.10 12.35 -7.54
CA VAL A 129 7.54 11.00 -7.61
C VAL A 129 6.38 10.98 -8.61
N GLN A 130 6.41 10.01 -9.52
CA GLN A 130 5.39 9.82 -10.56
C GLN A 130 4.97 8.35 -10.64
N PHE A 131 3.71 8.10 -10.96
CA PHE A 131 3.21 6.78 -11.32
C PHE A 131 2.95 6.74 -12.83
N LYS A 132 3.76 5.96 -13.55
CA LYS A 132 3.76 5.80 -15.01
C LYS A 132 3.18 4.44 -15.43
N ASN A 133 2.19 3.94 -14.70
CA ASN A 133 1.40 2.76 -15.08
C ASN A 133 0.03 3.23 -15.61
N PRO A 134 -0.06 3.71 -16.87
CA PRO A 134 -1.35 3.99 -17.48
C PRO A 134 -2.13 2.68 -17.61
N GLN A 135 -3.45 2.73 -17.37
CA GLN A 135 -4.36 1.61 -17.59
C GLN A 135 -4.31 1.11 -19.04
#